data_AF-A0A0E3R071-F1
#
_entry.id   AF-A0A0E3R071-F1
#
_cell.length_a   1.000
_cell.length_b   1.000
_cell.length_c   1.000
_cell.angle_alpha   90.00
_cell.angle_beta   90.00
_cell.angle_gamma   90.00
#
_symmetry.space_group_name_H-M   'P 1'
#
loop_
_entity.id
_entity.type
_entity.pdbx_description
1 polymer ?
#
loop_
_entity_poly.entity_id
_entity_poly.type
_entity_poly.pdbx_seq_one_letter_code
_entity_poly.pdbx_strand_id
1 'polypeptide(L)' 'MKVRLYKSALTILARSSPNALYSEDLVSFDSQTIDQKDSEGFSKYHGFQARMYRKVMDKQ' A
#
# COMPACT_ATOMS: atom_id res chain seq x y z
N MET A 1 -21.53 4.77 0.23
CA MET A 1 -21.21 3.50 0.92
C MET A 1 -22.39 2.54 0.78
N LYS A 2 -22.14 1.25 0.53
CA LYS A 2 -23.18 0.23 0.37
C LYS A 2 -22.95 -0.90 1.38
N VAL A 3 -24.00 -1.35 2.05
CA VAL A 3 -23.94 -2.39 3.09
C VAL A 3 -25.02 -3.45 2.87
N ARG A 4 -24.80 -4.63 3.43
CA ARG A 4 -25.79 -5.72 3.56
C ARG A 4 -26.07 -5.93 5.04
N LEU A 5 -27.35 -6.00 5.40
CA LEU A 5 -27.79 -6.40 6.74
C LEU A 5 -28.37 -7.81 6.66
N TYR A 6 -27.91 -8.70 7.53
CA TYR A 6 -28.40 -10.08 7.57
C TYR A 6 -28.19 -10.69 8.96
N LYS A 7 -29.25 -11.26 9.54
CA LYS A 7 -29.21 -11.95 10.86
C LYS A 7 -28.41 -11.18 11.92
N SER A 8 -28.78 -9.93 12.15
CA SER A 8 -28.13 -9.03 13.12
C SER A 8 -26.65 -8.73 12.83
N ALA A 9 -26.16 -9.04 11.62
CA ALA A 9 -24.82 -8.67 11.16
C ALA A 9 -24.89 -7.62 10.04
N LEU A 10 -23.85 -6.80 9.96
CA LEU A 10 -23.62 -5.81 8.91
C LEU A 10 -22.35 -6.17 8.14
N THR A 11 -22.45 -6.21 6.82
CA THR A 11 -21.30 -6.42 5.92
C THR A 11 -21.17 -5.24 4.96
N ILE A 12 -19.97 -4.68 4.86
CA ILE A 12 -19.67 -3.63 3.88
C ILE A 12 -19.56 -4.26 2.50
N LEU A 13 -20.30 -3.75 1.52
CA LEU A 13 -20.27 -4.22 0.14
C LEU A 13 -19.44 -3.30 -0.77
N ALA A 14 -19.53 -1.97 -0.58
CA ALA A 14 -18.82 -1.00 -1.40
C ALA A 14 -18.57 0.32 -0.67
N ARG A 15 -17.50 1.02 -1.07
CA ARG A 15 -17.14 2.37 -0.60
C ARG A 15 -17.10 3.33 -1.79
N SER A 16 -17.52 4.57 -1.57
CA SER A 16 -17.37 5.68 -2.50
C SER A 16 -17.36 6.98 -1.70
N SER A 17 -16.59 7.97 -2.14
CA SER A 17 -16.46 9.29 -1.53
C SER A 17 -15.97 10.29 -2.57
N PRO A 18 -16.48 11.53 -2.60
CA PRO A 18 -15.92 12.59 -3.45
C PRO A 18 -14.49 12.98 -3.04
N ASN A 19 -14.09 12.68 -1.80
CA ASN A 19 -12.75 12.96 -1.25
C ASN A 19 -11.99 11.66 -0.96
N ALA A 20 -12.11 10.66 -1.84
CA ALA A 20 -11.38 9.40 -1.68
C ALA A 20 -9.88 9.61 -1.91
N LEU A 21 -9.04 9.11 -0.99
CA LEU A 21 -7.59 8.99 -1.22
C LEU A 21 -7.24 7.76 -2.08
N TYR A 22 -8.19 6.84 -2.25
CA TYR A 22 -8.07 5.73 -3.19
C TYR A 22 -8.13 6.27 -4.63
N SER A 23 -7.23 5.79 -5.48
CA SER A 23 -7.24 6.04 -6.92
C SER A 23 -7.16 4.72 -7.65
N GLU A 24 -8.13 4.46 -8.53
CA GLU A 24 -8.18 3.24 -9.35
C GLU A 24 -6.99 3.18 -10.32
N ASP A 25 -6.61 4.33 -10.91
CA ASP A 25 -5.49 4.43 -11.84
C ASP A 25 -4.14 4.12 -11.20
N LEU A 26 -3.94 4.51 -9.93
CA LEU A 26 -2.68 4.25 -9.22
C LEU A 26 -2.50 2.80 -8.80
N VAL A 27 -3.60 2.05 -8.62
CA VAL A 27 -3.54 0.64 -8.18
C VAL A 27 -3.73 -0.36 -9.31
N SER A 28 -4.18 0.10 -10.48
CA SER A 28 -4.42 -0.76 -11.64
C SER A 28 -3.13 -1.32 -12.21
N PHE A 29 -3.15 -2.58 -12.63
CA PHE A 29 -2.04 -3.22 -13.35
C PHE A 29 -2.01 -2.84 -14.83
N ASP A 30 -3.12 -2.34 -15.38
CA ASP A 30 -3.23 -1.91 -16.77
C ASP A 30 -2.82 -0.44 -16.97
N SER A 31 -2.66 0.28 -15.87
CA SER A 31 -2.28 1.69 -15.85
C SER A 31 -0.76 1.87 -15.88
N GLN A 32 -0.31 2.95 -16.51
CA GLN A 32 1.09 3.43 -16.48
C GLN A 32 1.25 4.72 -15.66
N THR A 33 0.29 5.06 -14.79
CA THR A 33 0.32 6.30 -13.99
C THR A 33 1.51 6.34 -13.01
N ILE A 34 2.02 5.20 -12.57
CA ILE A 34 3.23 5.08 -11.73
C ILE A 34 4.31 4.31 -12.49
N ASP A 35 5.55 4.83 -12.53
CA ASP A 35 6.70 4.06 -12.98
C ASP A 35 7.12 3.07 -11.89
N GLN A 36 6.93 1.78 -12.15
CA GLN A 36 7.26 0.72 -11.20
C GLN A 36 8.77 0.67 -10.87
N LYS A 37 9.64 1.22 -11.72
CA LYS A 37 11.10 1.27 -11.45
C LYS A 37 11.45 2.11 -10.23
N ASP A 38 10.62 3.08 -9.86
CA ASP A 38 10.85 3.91 -8.66
C ASP A 38 10.83 3.07 -7.38
N SER A 39 10.11 1.94 -7.38
CA SER A 39 10.03 1.02 -6.25
C SER A 39 11.38 0.41 -5.85
N GLU A 40 12.30 0.24 -6.80
CA GLU A 40 13.63 -0.27 -6.52
C GLU A 40 14.44 0.69 -5.65
N GLY A 41 14.41 1.98 -6.02
CA GLY A 41 15.09 3.04 -5.27
C GLY A 41 14.52 3.15 -3.87
N PHE A 42 13.20 3.23 -3.77
CA PHE A 42 12.49 3.27 -2.48
C PHE A 42 12.90 2.10 -1.58
N SER A 43 12.84 0.87 -2.08
CA SER A 43 13.14 -0.34 -1.30
C SER A 43 14.61 -0.40 -0.85
N LYS A 44 15.53 0.00 -1.73
CA LYS A 44 16.97 0.07 -1.42
C LYS A 44 17.22 1.04 -0.26
N TYR A 45 16.69 2.27 -0.32
CA TYR A 45 16.98 3.30 0.68
C TYR A 45 16.16 3.13 1.97
N HIS A 46 14.90 2.73 1.89
CA HIS A 46 14.07 2.48 3.08
C HIS A 46 14.70 1.42 4.00
N GLY A 47 15.24 0.34 3.42
CA GLY A 47 15.91 -0.72 4.19
C GLY A 47 17.38 -0.44 4.54
N PHE A 48 17.96 0.66 4.04
CA PHE A 48 19.41 0.91 4.16
C PHE A 48 19.88 0.99 5.61
N GLN A 49 19.20 1.80 6.42
CA GLN A 49 19.53 2.00 7.83
C GLN A 49 19.47 0.70 8.65
N ALA A 50 18.45 -0.13 8.42
CA ALA A 50 18.30 -1.40 9.13
C ALA A 50 19.43 -2.38 8.79
N ARG A 51 19.84 -2.46 7.51
CA ARG A 51 20.98 -3.28 7.09
C ARG A 51 22.29 -2.78 7.67
N MET A 52 22.47 -1.47 7.78
CA MET A 52 23.66 -0.88 8.41
C MET A 52 23.72 -1.19 9.91
N TYR A 53 22.61 -1.02 10.63
CA TYR A 53 22.52 -1.40 12.03
C TYR A 53 22.86 -2.87 12.24
N ARG A 54 22.27 -3.76 11.42
CA ARG A 54 22.55 -5.20 11.48
C ARG A 54 24.04 -5.51 11.30
N LYS A 55 24.71 -4.87 10.34
CA LYS A 55 26.16 -5.00 10.13
C LYS A 55 27.00 -4.55 11.31
N VAL A 56 26.54 -3.58 12.11
CA VAL A 56 27.25 -3.16 13.33
C VAL A 56 27.06 -4.18 14.44
N MET A 57 25.84 -4.68 14.62
CA MET A 57 25.51 -5.67 15.65
C MET A 57 26.13 -7.05 15.39
N ASP A 58 26.19 -7.50 14.13
CA ASP A 58 26.83 -8.77 13.78
C ASP A 58 28.37 -8.74 13.92
N LYS A 59 28.96 -7.55 14.10
CA LYS A 59 30.40 -7.35 14.32
C LYS A 59 30.77 -7.22 15.81
N GLN A 60 29.79 -7.12 16.70
CA GLN A 60 29.99 -7.23 18.15
C GLN A 60 29.90 -8.70 18.57
#